data_AF-A0A1Z9BD39-F1
#
_entry.id   AF-A0A1Z9BD39-F1
#
_cell.length_a   1.000
_cell.length_b   1.000
_cell.length_c   1.000
_cell.angle_alpha   90.00
_cell.angle_beta   90.00
_cell.angle_gamma   90.00
#
_symmetry.space_group_name_H-M   'P 1'
#
loop_
_entity.id
_entity.type
_entity.pdbx_description
1 polymer ?
#
loop_
_entity_poly.entity_id
_entity_poly.type
_entity_poly.pdbx_seq_one_letter_code
_entity_poly.pdbx_strand_id
1 'polypeptide(L)'
;MNHKNEIHICSDHCNSEKVFSDGFLTCTISGIRYAKPKYVNTYQANHEYHRTSSTVVRVQQHHLKNIAKEVLERLLFSKRRFRAERKRLYDVQKEVKKMWVKMKRNYDKTKNEINVLKMLTAAHTLMNRRIPRFFIIPPEDIKKIISKFYTDRVNDICLKLKYLTPHDITYHGSALEAFITAILYLMRHGLRINDVEVISKDHYLASALPEANSLDIYNIQKTHFTNCRNSIQAAIRDALHIHYINPFMLISSSYNGD
;
A
#
# COMPACT_ATOMS: atom_id res chain seq x y z
N MET A 1 26.33 -33.75 -22.66
CA MET A 1 26.26 -35.03 -21.91
C MET A 1 26.34 -34.71 -20.42
N ASN A 2 25.72 -35.52 -19.55
CA ASN A 2 25.85 -35.36 -18.09
C ASN A 2 27.22 -35.84 -17.59
N HIS A 3 27.54 -35.64 -16.30
CA HIS A 3 28.80 -36.12 -15.69
C HIS A 3 28.97 -37.66 -15.74
N LYS A 4 27.99 -38.39 -16.29
CA LYS A 4 27.98 -39.84 -16.52
C LYS A 4 28.00 -40.22 -18.02
N ASN A 5 28.29 -39.26 -18.92
CA ASN A 5 28.33 -39.45 -20.39
C ASN A 5 27.01 -39.87 -21.06
N GLU A 6 25.86 -39.65 -20.42
CA GLU A 6 24.54 -39.91 -21.01
C GLU A 6 23.98 -38.67 -21.72
N ILE A 7 23.08 -38.90 -22.67
CA ILE A 7 22.32 -37.84 -23.35
C ILE A 7 21.45 -37.12 -22.31
N HIS A 8 21.73 -35.84 -22.08
CA HIS A 8 21.00 -35.03 -21.11
C HIS A 8 19.67 -34.57 -21.72
N ILE A 9 18.56 -35.06 -21.16
CA ILE A 9 17.22 -34.57 -21.44
C ILE A 9 16.82 -33.66 -20.29
N CYS A 10 16.61 -32.38 -20.58
CA CYS A 10 16.34 -31.39 -19.54
C CYS A 10 14.84 -31.37 -19.18
N SER A 11 14.53 -31.64 -17.92
CA SER A 11 13.20 -31.59 -17.32
C SER A 11 13.29 -30.98 -15.93
N ASP A 12 12.14 -30.68 -15.28
CA ASP A 12 12.11 -30.11 -13.93
C ASP A 12 12.91 -30.94 -12.90
N HIS A 13 13.05 -32.24 -13.16
CA HIS A 13 13.71 -33.23 -12.31
C HIS A 13 15.09 -33.65 -12.85
N CYS A 14 15.71 -32.85 -13.71
CA CYS A 14 17.00 -33.22 -14.28
C CYS A 14 18.11 -33.31 -13.20
N ASN A 15 18.97 -34.33 -13.34
CA ASN A 15 20.07 -34.66 -12.43
C ASN A 15 21.35 -33.84 -12.67
N SER A 16 21.31 -32.81 -13.52
CA SER A 16 22.44 -31.93 -13.76
C SER A 16 22.69 -31.03 -12.55
N GLU A 17 23.95 -30.65 -12.34
CA GLU A 17 24.29 -29.57 -11.42
C GLU A 17 23.53 -28.28 -11.83
N LYS A 18 23.03 -27.51 -10.86
CA LYS A 18 22.22 -26.31 -11.13
C LYS A 18 22.88 -25.10 -10.48
N VAL A 19 23.10 -24.05 -11.26
CA VAL A 19 23.67 -22.79 -10.80
C VAL A 19 22.55 -21.80 -10.51
N PHE A 20 22.68 -21.10 -9.38
CA PHE A 20 21.73 -20.09 -8.94
C PHE A 20 22.16 -18.70 -9.40
N SER A 21 21.31 -18.02 -10.17
CA SER A 21 21.46 -16.61 -10.51
C SER A 21 20.10 -15.94 -10.65
N ASP A 22 19.98 -14.71 -10.12
CA ASP A 22 18.80 -13.85 -10.28
C ASP A 22 17.43 -14.50 -9.98
N GLY A 23 17.37 -15.40 -8.98
CA GLY A 23 16.12 -16.03 -8.56
C GLY A 23 15.65 -17.21 -9.41
N PHE A 24 16.45 -17.65 -10.39
CA PHE A 24 16.19 -18.82 -11.22
C PHE A 24 17.23 -19.92 -10.96
N LEU A 25 16.78 -21.18 -11.13
CA LEU A 25 17.68 -22.34 -11.16
C LEU A 25 18.04 -22.61 -12.62
N THR A 26 19.30 -22.46 -12.98
CA THR A 26 19.77 -22.70 -14.36
C THR A 26 20.47 -24.05 -14.42
N CYS A 27 20.03 -24.95 -15.30
CA CYS A 27 20.74 -26.19 -15.59
C CYS A 27 22.12 -25.88 -16.21
N THR A 28 23.21 -26.43 -15.66
CA THR A 28 24.57 -26.17 -16.17
C THR A 28 24.86 -26.82 -17.52
N ILE A 29 24.03 -27.78 -17.95
CA ILE A 29 24.23 -28.51 -19.21
C ILE A 29 23.40 -27.92 -20.35
N SER A 30 22.12 -27.62 -20.11
CA SER A 30 21.19 -27.14 -21.13
C SER A 30 20.98 -25.62 -21.13
N GLY A 31 21.37 -24.92 -20.05
CA GLY A 31 21.11 -23.49 -19.88
C GLY A 31 19.64 -23.13 -19.64
N ILE A 32 18.74 -24.12 -19.55
CA ILE A 32 17.31 -23.88 -19.32
C ILE A 32 17.11 -23.39 -17.88
N ARG A 33 16.30 -22.34 -17.74
CA ARG A 33 15.95 -21.70 -16.48
C ARG A 33 14.64 -22.27 -15.96
N TYR A 34 14.65 -22.68 -14.70
CA TYR A 34 13.49 -23.19 -13.98
C TYR A 34 13.06 -22.19 -12.92
N ALA A 35 11.75 -21.92 -12.87
CA ALA A 35 11.15 -21.24 -11.73
C ALA A 35 11.17 -22.19 -10.52
N LYS A 36 11.58 -21.67 -9.35
CA LYS A 36 11.74 -22.47 -8.13
C LYS A 36 10.43 -23.18 -7.75
N PRO A 37 10.43 -24.48 -7.37
CA PRO A 37 9.36 -25.04 -6.55
C PRO A 37 9.37 -24.31 -5.20
N LYS A 38 8.34 -23.48 -4.98
CA LYS A 38 8.22 -22.56 -3.83
C LYS A 38 8.15 -23.33 -2.51
N TYR A 39 9.29 -23.58 -1.88
CA TYR A 39 9.33 -23.84 -0.44
C TYR A 39 9.27 -22.51 0.31
N VAL A 40 8.20 -22.40 1.10
CA VAL A 40 7.76 -21.34 2.00
C VAL A 40 8.92 -20.68 2.74
N ASN A 41 9.11 -19.37 2.50
CA ASN A 41 9.75 -18.44 3.43
C ASN A 41 9.31 -17.01 3.10
N THR A 42 8.18 -16.65 3.68
CA THR A 42 7.58 -15.31 3.72
C THR A 42 8.47 -14.30 4.45
N TYR A 43 8.53 -13.05 3.96
CA TYR A 43 9.15 -11.86 4.58
C TYR A 43 10.50 -12.09 5.29
N GLN A 44 11.60 -12.10 4.54
CA GLN A 44 12.95 -12.11 5.13
C GLN A 44 13.56 -10.70 5.13
N ALA A 45 13.46 -9.96 6.24
CA ALA A 45 14.40 -8.85 6.44
C ALA A 45 15.83 -9.41 6.56
N ASN A 46 16.83 -8.67 6.07
CA ASN A 46 18.24 -9.07 5.92
C ASN A 46 19.01 -9.33 7.24
N HIS A 47 18.38 -9.90 8.26
CA HIS A 47 19.01 -10.19 9.54
C HIS A 47 18.95 -11.69 9.85
N GLU A 48 20.08 -12.36 9.61
CA GLU A 48 20.34 -13.72 10.07
C GLU A 48 20.46 -13.72 11.60
N TYR A 49 19.44 -14.21 12.30
CA TYR A 49 19.53 -14.51 13.73
C TYR A 49 18.94 -15.87 14.07
N HIS A 50 19.53 -16.47 15.12
CA HIS A 50 19.43 -17.88 15.51
C HIS A 50 18.00 -18.42 15.64
N ARG A 51 17.81 -19.62 15.10
CA ARG A 51 16.54 -20.30 14.85
C ARG A 51 15.93 -20.88 16.14
N THR A 52 14.97 -20.17 16.72
CA THR A 52 13.86 -20.79 17.46
C THR A 52 12.56 -20.23 16.91
N SER A 53 11.62 -21.10 16.52
CA SER A 53 10.46 -20.77 15.68
C SER A 53 9.53 -19.69 16.28
N SER A 54 9.45 -19.58 17.60
CA SER A 54 8.61 -18.58 18.29
C SER A 54 9.27 -17.19 18.38
N THR A 55 10.60 -17.12 18.48
CA THR A 55 11.33 -15.85 18.59
C THR A 55 11.44 -15.16 17.23
N VAL A 56 11.67 -15.92 16.15
CA VAL A 56 11.75 -15.40 14.78
C VAL A 56 10.44 -14.74 14.34
N VAL A 57 9.28 -15.35 14.63
CA VAL A 57 7.98 -14.78 14.29
C VAL A 57 7.72 -13.47 15.05
N ARG A 58 8.06 -13.43 16.36
CA ARG A 58 7.91 -12.20 17.17
C ARG A 58 8.82 -11.07 16.69
N VAL A 59 10.05 -11.39 16.29
CA VAL A 59 11.01 -10.41 15.76
C VAL A 59 10.55 -9.86 14.40
N GLN A 60 10.06 -10.71 13.51
CA GLN A 60 9.51 -10.28 12.21
C GLN A 60 8.30 -9.35 12.38
N GLN A 61 7.37 -9.71 13.28
CA GLN A 61 6.20 -8.87 13.58
C GLN A 61 6.61 -7.53 14.21
N HIS A 62 7.56 -7.55 15.16
CA HIS A 62 8.05 -6.32 15.78
C HIS A 62 8.73 -5.41 14.75
N HIS A 63 9.55 -5.97 13.86
CA HIS A 63 10.19 -5.21 12.78
C HIS A 63 9.17 -4.61 11.80
N LEU A 64 8.17 -5.40 11.40
CA LEU A 64 7.06 -4.90 10.56
C LEU A 64 6.33 -3.74 11.23
N LYS A 65 6.03 -3.85 12.52
CA LYS A 65 5.38 -2.78 13.29
C LYS A 65 6.24 -1.52 13.36
N ASN A 66 7.55 -1.65 13.50
CA ASN A 66 8.47 -0.50 13.50
C ASN A 66 8.47 0.23 12.15
N ILE A 67 8.62 -0.50 11.05
CA ILE A 67 8.56 0.10 9.70
C ILE A 67 7.18 0.71 9.46
N ALA A 68 6.12 0.03 9.86
CA ALA A 68 4.76 0.55 9.73
C ALA A 68 4.56 1.85 10.54
N LYS A 69 5.15 1.94 11.74
CA LYS A 69 5.16 3.16 12.54
C LYS A 69 5.88 4.30 11.82
N GLU A 70 7.05 4.05 11.25
CA GLU A 70 7.81 5.06 10.49
C GLU A 70 7.04 5.56 9.26
N VAL A 71 6.39 4.65 8.53
CA VAL A 71 5.53 4.99 7.37
C VAL A 71 4.34 5.83 7.83
N LEU A 72 3.68 5.46 8.93
CA LEU A 72 2.56 6.20 9.52
C LEU A 72 2.99 7.60 9.96
N GLU A 73 4.10 7.74 10.67
CA GLU A 73 4.63 9.04 11.08
C GLU A 73 4.93 9.94 9.88
N ARG A 74 5.52 9.37 8.83
CA ARG A 74 5.84 10.08 7.58
C ARG A 74 4.58 10.57 6.86
N LEU A 75 3.56 9.73 6.75
CA LEU A 75 2.33 10.00 6.02
C LEU A 75 1.35 10.88 6.81
N LEU A 76 1.21 10.64 8.11
CA LEU A 76 0.15 11.22 8.94
C LEU A 76 0.61 12.37 9.82
N PHE A 77 1.87 12.42 10.27
CA PHE A 77 2.27 13.36 11.33
C PHE A 77 3.49 14.22 10.99
N SER A 78 4.11 14.01 9.83
CA SER A 78 5.36 14.67 9.50
C SER A 78 5.19 16.17 9.22
N LYS A 79 6.25 16.95 9.51
CA LYS A 79 6.33 18.36 9.07
C LYS A 79 6.23 18.48 7.55
N ARG A 80 6.70 17.46 6.81
CA ARG A 80 6.60 17.39 5.34
C ARG A 80 5.13 17.31 4.91
N ARG A 81 4.32 16.48 5.59
CA ARG A 81 2.87 16.39 5.40
C ARG A 81 2.18 17.74 5.60
N PHE A 82 2.47 18.40 6.72
CA PHE A 82 1.91 19.72 7.03
C PHE A 82 2.25 20.77 5.95
N ARG A 83 3.52 20.84 5.53
CA ARG A 83 3.95 21.77 4.47
C ARG A 83 3.29 21.48 3.13
N ALA A 84 3.13 20.20 2.78
CA ALA A 84 2.47 19.79 1.54
C ALA A 84 1.00 20.23 1.51
N GLU A 85 0.26 20.03 2.60
CA GLU A 85 -1.13 20.52 2.70
C GLU A 85 -1.23 22.03 2.66
N ARG A 86 -0.34 22.74 3.36
CA ARG A 86 -0.32 24.20 3.31
C ARG A 86 -0.05 24.73 1.90
N LYS A 87 0.90 24.13 1.19
CA LYS A 87 1.20 24.47 -0.21
C LYS A 87 0.00 24.20 -1.11
N ARG A 88 -0.66 23.05 -0.92
CA ARG A 88 -1.84 22.67 -1.67
C ARG A 88 -2.99 23.68 -1.50
N LEU A 89 -3.26 24.10 -0.26
CA LEU A 89 -4.26 25.12 0.03
C LEU A 89 -3.94 26.45 -0.68
N TYR A 90 -2.66 26.85 -0.66
CA TYR A 90 -2.20 28.03 -1.40
C TYR A 90 -2.39 27.90 -2.92
N ASP A 91 -2.05 26.74 -3.49
CA ASP A 91 -2.20 26.47 -4.93
C ASP A 91 -3.69 26.49 -5.35
N VAL A 92 -4.59 25.94 -4.53
CA VAL A 92 -6.04 25.99 -4.75
C VAL A 92 -6.56 27.43 -4.70
N GLN A 93 -6.13 28.23 -3.72
CA GLN A 93 -6.50 29.65 -3.66
C GLN A 93 -6.02 30.42 -4.90
N LYS A 94 -4.82 30.11 -5.41
CA LYS A 94 -4.29 30.70 -6.64
C LYS A 94 -5.12 30.29 -7.87
N GLU A 95 -5.57 29.04 -7.94
CA GLU A 95 -6.47 28.57 -9.00
C GLU A 95 -7.84 29.24 -8.94
N VAL A 96 -8.44 29.42 -7.76
CA VAL A 96 -9.70 30.16 -7.60
C VAL A 96 -9.56 31.58 -8.14
N LYS A 97 -8.47 32.27 -7.81
CA LYS A 97 -8.19 33.62 -8.34
C LYS A 97 -8.09 33.63 -9.86
N LYS A 98 -7.37 32.68 -10.46
CA LYS A 98 -7.27 32.54 -11.92
C LYS A 98 -8.63 32.27 -12.57
N MET A 99 -9.43 31.40 -11.96
CA MET A 99 -10.78 31.07 -12.42
C MET A 99 -11.67 32.31 -12.40
N TRP A 100 -11.66 33.11 -11.33
CA TRP A 100 -12.43 34.34 -11.25
C TRP A 100 -12.03 35.37 -12.32
N VAL A 101 -10.74 35.54 -12.57
CA VAL A 101 -10.26 36.41 -13.67
C VAL A 101 -10.77 35.91 -15.02
N LYS A 102 -10.76 34.59 -15.26
CA LYS A 102 -11.29 34.00 -16.51
C LYS A 102 -12.81 34.20 -16.63
N MET A 103 -13.56 34.03 -15.55
CA MET A 103 -15.01 34.26 -15.52
C MET A 103 -15.33 35.73 -15.81
N LYS A 104 -14.65 36.67 -15.14
CA LYS A 104 -14.82 38.11 -15.39
C LYS A 104 -14.59 38.46 -16.87
N ARG A 105 -13.47 38.01 -17.45
CA ARG A 105 -13.18 38.23 -18.89
C ARG A 105 -14.26 37.66 -19.81
N ASN A 106 -14.91 36.56 -19.43
CA ASN A 106 -16.01 36.00 -20.22
C ASN A 106 -17.29 36.83 -20.09
N TYR A 107 -17.60 37.36 -18.91
CA TYR A 107 -18.71 38.31 -18.73
C TYR A 107 -18.48 39.58 -19.54
N ASP A 108 -17.27 40.15 -19.48
CA ASP A 108 -16.90 41.33 -20.27
C ASP A 108 -17.08 41.09 -21.79
N LYS A 109 -16.67 39.91 -22.28
CA LYS A 109 -16.85 39.53 -23.70
C LYS A 109 -18.31 39.33 -24.11
N THR A 110 -19.11 38.73 -23.23
CA THR A 110 -20.52 38.42 -23.50
C THR A 110 -21.45 39.59 -23.17
N LYS A 111 -20.92 40.70 -22.62
CA LYS A 111 -21.67 41.86 -22.12
C LYS A 111 -22.76 41.51 -21.10
N ASN A 112 -22.61 40.38 -20.43
CA ASN A 112 -23.52 39.95 -19.38
C ASN A 112 -23.05 40.51 -18.03
N GLU A 113 -23.99 40.78 -17.13
CA GLU A 113 -23.67 41.19 -15.76
C GLU A 113 -22.94 40.07 -15.00
N ILE A 114 -22.03 40.48 -14.11
CA ILE A 114 -21.24 39.55 -13.31
C ILE A 114 -22.15 38.87 -12.28
N ASN A 115 -22.45 37.60 -12.51
CA ASN A 115 -23.14 36.78 -11.52
C ASN A 115 -22.15 36.32 -10.43
N VAL A 116 -22.09 37.09 -9.34
CA VAL A 116 -21.21 36.83 -8.18
C VAL A 116 -21.55 35.49 -7.52
N LEU A 117 -22.83 35.13 -7.43
CA LEU A 117 -23.24 33.86 -6.81
C LEU A 117 -22.62 32.67 -7.56
N LYS A 118 -22.69 32.68 -8.89
CA LYS A 118 -22.07 31.64 -9.73
C LYS A 118 -20.55 31.57 -9.53
N MET A 119 -19.89 32.72 -9.34
CA MET A 119 -18.45 32.76 -9.05
C MET A 119 -18.11 32.19 -7.66
N LEU A 120 -18.95 32.46 -6.66
CA LEU A 120 -18.81 31.92 -5.30
C LEU A 120 -19.07 30.41 -5.27
N THR A 121 -20.14 29.93 -5.91
CA THR A 121 -20.44 28.49 -6.01
C THR A 121 -19.33 27.73 -6.72
N ALA A 122 -18.77 28.28 -7.80
CA ALA A 122 -17.63 27.69 -8.49
C ALA A 122 -16.38 27.61 -7.59
N ALA A 123 -16.10 28.67 -6.83
CA ALA A 123 -14.97 28.70 -5.90
C ALA A 123 -15.14 27.69 -4.77
N HIS A 124 -16.33 27.63 -4.17
CA HIS A 124 -16.67 26.66 -3.13
C HIS A 124 -16.53 25.22 -3.62
N THR A 125 -16.99 24.93 -4.84
CA THR A 125 -16.84 23.61 -5.47
C THR A 125 -15.36 23.24 -5.66
N LEU A 126 -14.53 24.19 -6.09
CA LEU A 126 -13.10 23.96 -6.28
C LEU A 126 -12.38 23.71 -4.94
N MET A 127 -12.72 24.49 -3.92
CA MET A 127 -12.15 24.37 -2.58
C MET A 127 -12.55 23.04 -1.91
N ASN A 128 -13.83 22.66 -1.93
CA ASN A 128 -14.30 21.41 -1.30
C ASN A 128 -13.72 20.14 -1.95
N ARG A 129 -13.41 20.18 -3.25
CA ARG A 129 -12.80 19.03 -3.94
C ARG A 129 -11.34 18.80 -3.55
N ARG A 130 -10.62 19.85 -3.12
CA ARG A 130 -9.15 19.83 -3.03
C ARG A 130 -8.59 20.12 -1.64
N ILE A 131 -9.38 20.61 -0.71
CA ILE A 131 -8.93 20.90 0.65
C ILE A 131 -9.42 19.77 1.57
N PRO A 132 -8.55 18.83 1.97
CA PRO A 132 -8.86 18.02 3.13
C PRO A 132 -9.00 18.96 4.33
N ARG A 133 -10.02 18.73 5.16
CA ARG A 133 -10.30 19.51 6.39
C ARG A 133 -8.99 19.80 7.11
N PHE A 134 -8.81 21.04 7.59
CA PHE A 134 -7.59 21.55 8.22
C PHE A 134 -6.78 20.46 8.91
N PHE A 135 -5.68 20.05 8.27
CA PHE A 135 -4.82 19.02 8.81
C PHE A 135 -4.11 19.58 10.05
N ILE A 136 -4.51 19.09 11.22
CA ILE A 136 -3.90 19.41 12.51
C ILE A 136 -3.09 18.19 12.93
N ILE A 137 -1.82 18.41 13.25
CA ILE A 137 -0.98 17.36 13.82
C ILE A 137 -1.50 17.08 15.24
N PRO A 138 -1.94 15.86 15.56
CA PRO A 138 -2.43 15.54 16.90
C PRO A 138 -1.33 15.70 17.97
N PRO A 139 -1.71 15.86 19.25
CA PRO A 139 -0.81 15.73 20.39
C PRO A 139 -0.09 14.37 20.42
N GLU A 140 1.05 14.31 21.09
CA GLU A 140 1.93 13.14 21.06
C GLU A 140 1.28 11.85 21.60
N ASP A 141 0.44 11.97 22.63
CA ASP A 141 -0.26 10.81 23.19
C ASP A 141 -1.27 10.22 22.21
N ILE A 142 -2.00 11.08 21.49
CA ILE A 142 -2.93 10.67 20.44
C ILE A 142 -2.18 10.03 19.28
N LYS A 143 -1.01 10.57 18.87
CA LYS A 143 -0.19 9.92 17.85
C LYS A 143 0.22 8.51 18.25
N LYS A 144 0.62 8.28 19.51
CA LYS A 144 0.99 6.95 19.99
C LYS A 144 -0.18 5.97 19.90
N ILE A 145 -1.38 6.40 20.28
CA ILE A 145 -2.61 5.59 20.19
C ILE A 145 -2.88 5.23 18.72
N ILE A 146 -2.89 6.22 17.84
CA ILE A 146 -3.13 6.03 16.40
C ILE A 146 -2.08 5.11 15.77
N SER A 147 -0.80 5.35 16.05
CA SER A 147 0.30 4.53 15.54
C SER A 147 0.21 3.09 16.05
N LYS A 148 -0.12 2.87 17.32
CA LYS A 148 -0.29 1.51 17.86
C LYS A 148 -1.47 0.81 17.17
N PHE A 149 -2.62 1.47 17.09
CA PHE A 149 -3.83 0.92 16.45
C PHE A 149 -3.57 0.49 15.00
N TYR A 150 -2.98 1.37 14.18
CA TYR A 150 -2.75 1.06 12.77
C TYR A 150 -1.59 0.10 12.54
N THR A 151 -0.54 0.10 13.37
CA THR A 151 0.53 -0.91 13.25
C THR A 151 0.04 -2.31 13.61
N ASP A 152 -0.83 -2.44 14.62
CA ASP A 152 -1.48 -3.71 14.97
C ASP A 152 -2.40 -4.20 13.84
N ARG A 153 -3.18 -3.30 13.23
CA ARG A 153 -4.06 -3.62 12.08
C ARG A 153 -3.27 -4.03 10.83
N VAL A 154 -2.21 -3.31 10.49
CA VAL A 154 -1.33 -3.67 9.37
C VAL A 154 -0.70 -5.04 9.61
N ASN A 155 -0.28 -5.33 10.83
CA ASN A 155 0.28 -6.62 11.19
C ASN A 155 -0.76 -7.76 11.08
N ASP A 156 -2.00 -7.56 11.55
CA ASP A 156 -3.09 -8.54 11.41
C ASP A 156 -3.38 -8.86 9.93
N ILE A 157 -3.55 -7.83 9.09
CA ILE A 157 -3.76 -8.01 7.65
C ILE A 157 -2.57 -8.72 7.00
N CYS A 158 -1.35 -8.36 7.36
CA CYS A 158 -0.14 -9.00 6.84
C CYS A 158 -0.08 -10.49 7.19
N LEU A 159 -0.43 -10.86 8.43
CA LEU A 159 -0.48 -12.27 8.85
C LEU A 159 -1.58 -13.03 8.11
N LYS A 160 -2.76 -12.42 7.92
CA LYS A 160 -3.84 -13.03 7.14
C LYS A 160 -3.44 -13.25 5.69
N LEU A 161 -2.80 -12.27 5.06
CA LEU A 161 -2.27 -12.45 3.70
C LEU A 161 -1.23 -13.57 3.63
N LYS A 162 -0.34 -13.63 4.63
CA LYS A 162 0.71 -14.65 4.70
C LYS A 162 0.17 -16.08 4.86
N TYR A 163 -0.85 -16.28 5.70
CA TYR A 163 -1.31 -17.63 6.08
C TYR A 163 -2.59 -18.07 5.36
N LEU A 164 -3.42 -17.13 4.92
CA LEU A 164 -4.74 -17.39 4.34
C LEU A 164 -4.83 -16.99 2.87
N THR A 165 -3.75 -16.52 2.24
CA THR A 165 -3.79 -16.21 0.81
C THR A 165 -2.53 -16.73 0.13
N PRO A 166 -2.57 -17.04 -1.18
CA PRO A 166 -1.39 -17.44 -1.96
C PRO A 166 -0.48 -16.24 -2.25
N HIS A 167 -0.17 -15.45 -1.21
CA HIS A 167 0.64 -14.25 -1.32
C HIS A 167 2.11 -14.56 -1.07
N ASP A 168 2.77 -15.09 -2.10
CA ASP A 168 4.17 -15.53 -2.03
C ASP A 168 5.20 -14.41 -2.31
N ILE A 169 4.79 -13.14 -2.25
CA ILE A 169 5.66 -12.02 -2.64
C ILE A 169 6.50 -11.59 -1.44
N THR A 170 7.82 -11.59 -1.62
CA THR A 170 8.77 -11.06 -0.64
C THR A 170 9.02 -9.57 -0.90
N TYR A 171 8.74 -8.74 0.11
CA TYR A 171 8.99 -7.31 0.07
C TYR A 171 10.16 -6.93 0.98
N HIS A 172 11.08 -6.13 0.45
CA HIS A 172 12.23 -5.59 1.19
C HIS A 172 12.37 -4.09 0.94
N GLY A 173 12.95 -3.36 1.91
CA GLY A 173 13.25 -1.94 1.78
C GLY A 173 12.04 -1.10 1.33
N SER A 174 12.22 -0.32 0.26
CA SER A 174 11.18 0.56 -0.30
C SER A 174 9.92 -0.18 -0.77
N ALA A 175 10.03 -1.44 -1.18
CA ALA A 175 8.88 -2.26 -1.57
C ALA A 175 8.03 -2.66 -0.35
N LEU A 176 8.65 -2.85 0.82
CA LEU A 176 7.94 -3.12 2.07
C LEU A 176 7.20 -1.88 2.57
N GLU A 177 7.82 -0.70 2.49
CA GLU A 177 7.13 0.56 2.79
C GLU A 177 5.92 0.79 1.86
N ALA A 178 6.08 0.50 0.57
CA ALA A 178 5.01 0.57 -0.41
C ALA A 178 3.88 -0.45 -0.14
N PHE A 179 4.23 -1.65 0.31
CA PHE A 179 3.28 -2.68 0.73
C PHE A 179 2.45 -2.25 1.94
N ILE A 180 3.10 -1.73 2.99
CA ILE A 180 2.42 -1.17 4.18
C ILE A 180 1.48 -0.02 3.75
N THR A 181 1.97 0.87 2.88
CA THR A 181 1.17 1.97 2.35
C THR A 181 -0.04 1.45 1.58
N ALA A 182 0.11 0.38 0.79
CA ALA A 182 -1.01 -0.24 0.08
C ALA A 182 -2.08 -0.76 1.05
N ILE A 183 -1.70 -1.40 2.16
CA ILE A 183 -2.65 -1.83 3.20
C ILE A 183 -3.41 -0.64 3.78
N LEU A 184 -2.73 0.44 4.16
CA LEU A 184 -3.37 1.64 4.71
C LEU A 184 -4.39 2.25 3.73
N TYR A 185 -4.09 2.24 2.43
CA TYR A 185 -5.03 2.74 1.42
C TYR A 185 -6.18 1.76 1.13
N LEU A 186 -5.99 0.46 1.31
CA LEU A 186 -7.11 -0.49 1.29
C LEU A 186 -8.04 -0.24 2.47
N MET A 187 -7.52 -0.02 3.68
CA MET A 187 -8.32 0.37 4.84
C MET A 187 -9.06 1.70 4.63
N ARG A 188 -8.43 2.68 3.97
CA ARG A 188 -9.07 3.96 3.62
C ARG A 188 -10.35 3.81 2.79
N HIS A 189 -10.35 2.89 1.83
CA HIS A 189 -11.49 2.70 0.93
C HIS A 189 -12.45 1.62 1.41
N GLY A 190 -11.96 0.70 2.23
CA GLY A 190 -12.59 -0.60 2.46
C GLY A 190 -12.34 -1.55 1.29
N LEU A 191 -12.44 -2.84 1.56
CA LEU A 191 -12.42 -3.90 0.55
C LEU A 191 -13.61 -4.82 0.79
N ARG A 192 -14.54 -4.84 -0.18
CA ARG A 192 -15.70 -5.72 -0.18
C ARG A 192 -15.59 -6.71 -1.33
N ILE A 193 -15.90 -7.97 -1.07
CA ILE A 193 -15.96 -9.04 -2.08
C ILE A 193 -17.25 -9.81 -1.86
N ASN A 194 -18.09 -9.91 -2.90
CA ASN A 194 -19.40 -10.57 -2.85
C ASN A 194 -20.23 -10.12 -1.64
N ASP A 195 -20.36 -8.79 -1.48
CA ASP A 195 -21.02 -8.09 -0.37
C ASP A 195 -20.43 -8.26 1.05
N VAL A 196 -19.48 -9.16 1.25
CA VAL A 196 -18.73 -9.30 2.50
C VAL A 196 -17.62 -8.27 2.60
N GLU A 197 -17.58 -7.51 3.69
CA GLU A 197 -16.49 -6.56 3.98
C GLU A 197 -15.29 -7.29 4.58
N VAL A 198 -14.26 -7.50 3.75
CA VAL A 198 -13.02 -8.18 4.13
C VAL A 198 -12.09 -7.23 4.90
N ILE A 199 -12.01 -5.98 4.44
CA ILE A 199 -11.29 -4.90 5.13
C ILE A 199 -12.27 -3.77 5.34
N SER A 200 -12.52 -3.43 6.61
CA SER A 200 -13.45 -2.37 6.97
C SER A 200 -12.97 -1.00 6.51
N LYS A 201 -13.87 -0.17 5.97
CA LYS A 201 -13.53 1.22 5.65
C LYS A 201 -13.24 2.04 6.91
N ASP A 202 -12.07 2.68 6.95
CA ASP A 202 -11.65 3.54 8.05
C ASP A 202 -11.86 5.02 7.73
N HIS A 203 -12.70 5.69 8.52
CA HIS A 203 -13.04 7.10 8.36
C HIS A 203 -11.90 8.06 8.71
N TYR A 204 -11.06 7.70 9.70
CA TYR A 204 -9.91 8.52 10.06
C TYR A 204 -8.90 8.52 8.93
N LEU A 205 -8.51 7.34 8.43
CA LEU A 205 -7.58 7.21 7.29
C LEU A 205 -8.14 7.86 6.02
N ALA A 206 -9.46 7.83 5.80
CA ALA A 206 -10.09 8.53 4.68
C ALA A 206 -9.88 10.04 4.70
N SER A 207 -9.78 10.64 5.90
CA SER A 207 -9.54 12.07 6.10
C SER A 207 -8.05 12.42 6.26
N ALA A 208 -7.26 11.53 6.87
CA ALA A 208 -5.91 11.83 7.33
C ALA A 208 -4.83 11.46 6.30
N LEU A 209 -5.01 10.38 5.55
CA LEU A 209 -4.02 9.96 4.55
C LEU A 209 -3.91 10.99 3.42
N PRO A 210 -2.69 11.25 2.91
CA PRO A 210 -2.49 12.09 1.74
C PRO A 210 -3.17 11.48 0.49
N GLU A 211 -3.11 12.18 -0.63
CA GLU A 211 -3.57 11.61 -1.90
C GLU A 211 -2.55 10.63 -2.45
N ALA A 212 -3.03 9.54 -3.07
CA ALA A 212 -2.17 8.52 -3.66
C ALA A 212 -1.22 9.10 -4.72
N ASN A 213 -1.64 10.16 -5.43
CA ASN A 213 -0.83 10.84 -6.43
C ASN A 213 0.31 11.70 -5.84
N SER A 214 0.33 11.89 -4.53
CA SER A 214 1.34 12.67 -3.80
C SER A 214 2.27 11.81 -2.94
N LEU A 215 2.23 10.48 -3.12
CA LEU A 215 3.02 9.52 -2.33
C LEU A 215 4.53 9.64 -2.57
N ASP A 216 4.94 10.16 -3.72
CA ASP A 216 6.32 10.52 -4.06
C ASP A 216 6.90 11.56 -3.10
N ILE A 217 6.06 12.49 -2.62
CA ILE A 217 6.41 13.45 -1.56
C ILE A 217 6.69 12.73 -0.23
N TYR A 218 6.47 11.43 -0.08
CA TYR A 218 6.79 10.68 1.13
C TYR A 218 7.78 9.54 0.85
N ASN A 219 8.51 9.65 -0.26
CA ASN A 219 9.48 8.67 -0.73
C ASN A 219 8.87 7.28 -1.02
N ILE A 220 7.56 7.22 -1.28
CA ILE A 220 6.89 5.99 -1.68
C ILE A 220 6.69 6.00 -3.19
N GLN A 221 7.31 5.04 -3.88
CA GLN A 221 7.22 4.96 -5.33
C GLN A 221 5.83 4.48 -5.76
N LYS A 222 5.20 5.24 -6.68
CA LYS A 222 3.85 4.96 -7.16
C LYS A 222 3.74 3.59 -7.84
N THR A 223 4.76 3.16 -8.58
CA THR A 223 4.83 1.85 -9.24
C THR A 223 4.79 0.72 -8.22
N HIS A 224 5.66 0.76 -7.21
CA HIS A 224 5.67 -0.22 -6.13
C HIS A 224 4.36 -0.23 -5.36
N PHE A 225 3.82 0.93 -5.00
CA PHE A 225 2.52 1.03 -4.31
C PHE A 225 1.40 0.38 -5.13
N THR A 226 1.32 0.68 -6.42
CA THR A 226 0.27 0.15 -7.31
C THR A 226 0.40 -1.35 -7.46
N ASN A 227 1.62 -1.85 -7.66
CA ASN A 227 1.89 -3.28 -7.77
C ASN A 227 1.50 -4.01 -6.47
N CYS A 228 1.94 -3.50 -5.30
CA CYS A 228 1.59 -4.10 -4.02
C CYS A 228 0.08 -4.14 -3.79
N ARG A 229 -0.61 -3.03 -4.05
CA ARG A 229 -2.08 -2.96 -3.91
C ARG A 229 -2.78 -4.00 -4.78
N ASN A 230 -2.39 -4.09 -6.06
CA ASN A 230 -2.98 -5.03 -7.00
C ASN A 230 -2.68 -6.48 -6.59
N SER A 231 -1.46 -6.76 -6.14
CA SER A 231 -1.06 -8.09 -5.65
C SER A 231 -1.82 -8.51 -4.39
N ILE A 232 -2.07 -7.59 -3.44
CA ILE A 232 -2.90 -7.86 -2.26
C ILE A 232 -4.33 -8.19 -2.69
N GLN A 233 -4.93 -7.36 -3.56
CA GLN A 233 -6.30 -7.58 -4.03
C GLN A 233 -6.44 -8.87 -4.84
N ALA A 234 -5.44 -9.22 -5.66
CA ALA A 234 -5.39 -10.47 -6.39
C ALA A 234 -5.29 -11.66 -5.43
N ALA A 235 -4.37 -11.63 -4.46
CA ALA A 235 -4.21 -12.71 -3.49
C ALA A 235 -5.47 -12.96 -2.66
N ILE A 236 -6.16 -11.89 -2.23
CA ILE A 236 -7.45 -12.01 -1.52
C ILE A 236 -8.52 -12.61 -2.45
N ARG A 237 -8.57 -12.20 -3.72
CA ARG A 237 -9.52 -12.76 -4.69
C ARG A 237 -9.25 -14.24 -4.94
N ASP A 238 -7.98 -14.62 -5.15
CA ASP A 238 -7.57 -15.99 -5.43
C ASP A 238 -7.82 -16.89 -4.22
N ALA A 239 -7.59 -16.40 -3.00
CA ALA A 239 -7.94 -17.09 -1.76
C ALA A 239 -9.43 -17.48 -1.69
N LEU A 240 -10.30 -16.59 -2.15
CA LEU A 240 -11.75 -16.81 -2.14
C LEU A 240 -12.23 -17.71 -3.29
N HIS A 241 -11.75 -17.47 -4.50
CA HIS A 241 -12.26 -18.14 -5.70
C HIS A 241 -11.57 -19.45 -6.04
N ILE A 242 -10.26 -19.55 -5.76
CA ILE A 242 -9.45 -20.73 -6.11
C ILE A 242 -9.29 -21.63 -4.90
N HIS A 243 -9.02 -21.04 -3.72
CA HIS A 243 -8.77 -21.79 -2.49
C HIS A 243 -10.00 -21.94 -1.59
N TYR A 244 -11.16 -21.40 -2.00
CA TYR A 244 -12.45 -21.49 -1.29
C TYR A 244 -12.37 -21.12 0.20
N ILE A 245 -11.49 -20.18 0.55
CA ILE A 245 -11.34 -19.72 1.92
C ILE A 245 -12.57 -18.95 2.31
N ASN A 246 -13.08 -19.21 3.52
CA ASN A 246 -14.26 -18.52 4.01
C ASN A 246 -13.97 -17.00 4.14
N PRO A 247 -14.76 -16.12 3.50
CA PRO A 247 -14.60 -14.66 3.60
C PRO A 247 -14.51 -14.14 5.04
N PHE A 248 -15.22 -14.77 5.99
CA PHE A 248 -15.20 -14.39 7.39
C PHE A 248 -13.82 -14.55 8.05
N MET A 249 -12.98 -15.46 7.55
CA MET A 249 -11.60 -15.63 8.05
C MET A 249 -10.66 -14.51 7.61
N LEU A 250 -10.98 -13.84 6.51
CA LEU A 250 -10.19 -12.73 5.98
C LEU A 250 -10.59 -11.38 6.59
N ILE A 251 -11.67 -11.34 7.38
CA ILE A 251 -12.12 -10.12 8.06
C ILE A 251 -11.02 -9.63 8.99
N SER A 252 -10.36 -8.55 8.61
CA SER A 252 -9.61 -7.73 9.56
C SER A 252 -10.64 -6.97 10.37
N SER A 253 -10.91 -7.45 11.60
CA SER A 253 -11.88 -6.84 12.52
C SER A 253 -11.85 -5.31 12.44
N SER A 254 -13.01 -4.68 12.27
CA SER A 254 -13.18 -3.26 12.61
C SER A 254 -13.09 -3.11 14.13
N TYR A 255 -12.74 -1.92 14.61
CA TYR A 255 -13.16 -1.56 15.96
C TYR A 255 -14.69 -1.40 15.88
N ASN A 256 -15.43 -2.43 16.31
CA ASN A 256 -16.86 -2.28 16.57
C ASN A 256 -16.91 -1.47 17.86
N GLY A 257 -17.14 -0.16 17.73
CA GLY A 257 -17.31 0.70 18.88
C GLY A 257 -18.62 0.34 19.58
N ASP A 258 -18.52 -0.59 20.52
CA ASP A 258 -19.39 -0.64 21.70
C ASP A 258 -18.70 0.13 22.83
#